data_AF-T0ZIT7-F1
#
_entry.id   AF-T0ZIT7-F1
#
_cell.length_a   1.000
_cell.length_b   1.000
_cell.length_c   1.000
_cell.angle_alpha   90.00
_cell.angle_beta   90.00
_cell.angle_gamma   90.00
#
_symmetry.space_group_name_H-M   'P 1'
#
loop_
_entity.id
_entity.type
_entity.pdbx_description
1 polymer ?
#
loop_
_entity_poly.entity_id
_entity_poly.type
_entity_poly.pdbx_seq_one_letter_code
_entity_poly.pdbx_strand_id
1 'polypeptide(L)' 'KVAQMYSAIQTGQSHGMQTLDQCLTDLVKRGLVARDQARAKASNKDLFA' A
#
# COMPACT_ATOMS: atom_id res chain seq x y z
N LYS A 1 -8.19 -21.02 6.99
CA LYS A 1 -7.55 -20.07 7.94
C LYS A 1 -6.75 -19.04 7.15
N VAL A 2 -7.44 -18.19 6.37
CA VAL A 2 -6.85 -17.35 5.30
C VAL A 2 -6.86 -15.87 5.71
N ALA A 3 -6.38 -15.56 6.91
CA ALA A 3 -6.34 -14.17 7.40
C ALA A 3 -5.06 -13.82 8.18
N GLN A 4 -4.10 -14.74 8.29
CA GLN A 4 -2.88 -14.49 9.08
C GLN A 4 -1.79 -13.70 8.34
N MET A 5 -1.89 -13.52 7.03
CA MET A 5 -0.88 -12.76 6.27
C MET A 5 -0.94 -11.25 6.55
N TYR A 6 -2.14 -10.68 6.76
CA TYR A 6 -2.30 -9.26 7.09
C TYR A 6 -1.72 -8.88 8.46
N SER A 7 -1.71 -9.81 9.41
CA SER A 7 -1.31 -9.54 10.80
C SER A 7 0.21 -9.43 10.99
N ALA A 8 1.01 -10.17 10.22
CA ALA A 8 2.47 -10.14 10.32
C ALA A 8 3.07 -8.86 9.70
N ILE A 9 2.49 -8.37 8.60
CA ILE A 9 2.94 -7.11 7.98
C ILE A 9 2.46 -5.90 8.79
N GLN A 10 1.30 -5.97 9.43
CA GLN A 10 0.78 -4.87 10.26
C GLN A 10 1.62 -4.61 11.52
N THR A 11 2.25 -5.64 12.10
CA THR A 11 3.20 -5.51 13.22
C THR A 11 4.65 -5.28 12.77
N GLY A 12 4.92 -5.55 11.48
CA GLY A 12 6.22 -5.38 10.82
C GLY A 12 6.55 -3.96 10.36
N GLN A 13 5.62 -3.01 10.42
CA GLN A 13 5.92 -1.62 10.02
C GLN A 13 7.14 -1.04 10.74
N SER A 14 7.34 -1.40 12.01
CA SER A 14 8.52 -0.97 12.78
C SER A 14 9.83 -1.57 12.28
N HIS A 15 9.78 -2.65 11.50
CA HIS A 15 10.93 -3.30 10.86
C HIS A 15 11.06 -2.92 9.37
N GLY A 16 10.33 -1.90 8.91
CA GLY A 16 10.36 -1.44 7.51
C GLY A 16 9.52 -2.28 6.56
N MET A 17 8.68 -3.19 7.05
CA MET A 17 7.72 -3.89 6.18
C MET A 17 6.61 -2.94 5.76
N GLN A 18 6.45 -2.79 4.45
CA GLN A 18 5.46 -1.91 3.86
C GLN A 18 4.68 -2.67 2.80
N THR A 19 3.35 -2.56 2.82
CA THR A 19 2.53 -3.10 1.73
C THR A 19 2.70 -2.26 0.47
N LEU A 20 2.47 -2.85 -0.70
CA LEU A 20 2.49 -2.13 -1.97
C LEU A 20 1.56 -0.92 -1.92
N ASP A 21 0.35 -1.08 -1.39
CA ASP A 21 -0.62 0.02 -1.30
C ASP A 21 -0.15 1.15 -0.38
N GLN A 22 0.53 0.81 0.73
CA GLN A 22 1.11 1.82 1.64
C GLN A 22 2.24 2.60 0.93
N CYS A 23 3.06 1.92 0.12
CA CYS A 23 4.12 2.55 -0.68
C CYS A 23 3.54 3.46 -1.76
N LEU A 24 2.59 2.96 -2.53
CA LEU A 24 1.91 3.75 -3.56
C LEU A 24 1.19 4.96 -2.96
N THR A 25 0.57 4.82 -1.79
CA THR A 25 -0.07 5.95 -1.08
C THR A 25 0.93 7.02 -0.69
N ASP A 26 2.10 6.63 -0.18
CA ASP A 26 3.15 7.57 0.20
C ASP A 26 3.75 8.29 -1.02
N LEU A 27 3.99 7.57 -2.12
CA LEU A 27 4.47 8.14 -3.38
C LEU A 27 3.49 9.14 -3.98
N VAL A 28 2.19 8.84 -3.94
CA VAL A 28 1.13 9.76 -4.39
C VAL A 28 1.08 11.00 -3.49
N LYS A 29 1.17 10.84 -2.16
CA LYS A 29 1.19 11.96 -1.21
C LYS A 29 2.39 12.88 -1.43
N ARG A 30 3.54 12.33 -1.80
CA ARG A 30 4.74 13.09 -2.16
C ARG A 30 4.67 13.74 -3.56
N GLY A 31 3.62 13.47 -4.33
CA GLY A 31 3.47 13.96 -5.70
C GLY A 31 4.43 13.31 -6.70
N LEU A 32 5.09 12.21 -6.32
CA LEU A 32 6.02 11.47 -7.19
C LEU A 32 5.28 10.60 -8.21
N VAL A 33 4.03 10.22 -7.91
CA VAL A 33 3.19 9.38 -8.76
C VAL A 33 1.77 9.96 -8.83
N ALA A 34 1.17 9.97 -10.02
CA ALA A 34 -0.21 10.38 -10.22
C ALA A 34 -1.20 9.34 -9.64
N ARG A 35 -2.32 9.79 -9.07
CA ARG A 35 -3.35 8.91 -8.48
C ARG A 35 -3.82 7.82 -9.44
N ASP A 36 -4.07 8.17 -10.70
CA ASP A 36 -4.49 7.20 -11.73
C ASP A 36 -3.43 6.12 -12.00
N GLN A 37 -2.15 6.50 -12.00
CA GLN A 37 -1.04 5.56 -12.19
C GLN A 37 -0.87 4.63 -10.98
N ALA A 38 -1.01 5.18 -9.77
CA ALA A 38 -1.00 4.38 -8.54
C ALA A 38 -2.20 3.41 -8.51
N ARG A 39 -3.40 3.87 -8.89
CA ARG A 39 -4.61 3.04 -8.96
C ARG A 39 -4.48 1.87 -9.93
N ALA A 40 -3.81 2.07 -11.06
CA ALA A 40 -3.57 1.00 -12.04
C ALA A 40 -2.65 -0.11 -11.50
N LYS A 41 -1.79 0.21 -10.53
CA LYS A 41 -0.79 -0.70 -9.94
C LYS A 41 -1.17 -1.18 -8.53
N ALA A 42 -2.10 -0.52 -7.87
CA ALA A 42 -2.57 -0.86 -6.53
C ALA A 42 -3.29 -2.20 -6.51
N SER A 43 -3.08 -2.95 -5.43
CA SER A 43 -3.81 -4.19 -5.18
C SER A 43 -5.24 -3.86 -4.74
N ASN A 44 -5.38 -2.82 -3.90
CA ASN A 44 -6.66 -2.24 -3.54
C ASN A 44 -6.87 -0.90 -4.25
N LYS A 45 -7.65 -0.92 -5.33
CA LYS A 45 -7.92 0.26 -6.17
C LYS A 45 -8.79 1.29 -5.47
N ASP A 46 -9.55 0.91 -4.45
CA ASP A 46 -10.43 1.81 -3.70
C ASP A 46 -9.64 2.80 -2.84
N LEU A 47 -8.40 2.47 -2.47
CA LEU A 47 -7.48 3.39 -1.77
C LEU A 47 -7.10 4.62 -2.59
N PHE A 48 -7.24 4.54 -3.92
CA PHE A 48 -6.84 5.58 -4.87
C PHE A 48 -8.03 6.07 -5.72
N ALA A 49 -9.26 5.68 -5.34
CA ALA A 49 -10.48 6.06 -6.03
C ALA A 49 -10.78 7.56 -5.92
#